data_AF-A0AAX1SC08-F1
#
_entry.id   AF-A0AAX1SC08-F1
#
_cell.length_a   1.000
_cell.length_b   1.000
_cell.length_c   1.000
_cell.angle_alpha   90.00
_cell.angle_beta   90.00
_cell.angle_gamma   90.00
#
_symmetry.space_group_name_H-M   'P 1'
#
loop_
_entity.id
_entity.type
_entity.pdbx_description
1 polymer ?
#
loop_
_entity_poly.entity_id
_entity_poly.type
_entity_poly.pdbx_seq_one_letter_code
_entity_poly.pdbx_strand_id
1 'polypeptide(L)'
;MGDVMDEGVKRKQRHDNMSHIRGKDTSIEIKLRKALWEKGYRYRKNYKKLPGSPDIAITKYKLAIFCDSEFFHGKDWDILKPRLSRGSNPDFWIKKIERNKQRDDENDKKLLFLGWTVIHFWGKDILKRTDECVRVIEETIFDIKISE
;
A
#
# COMPACT_ATOMS: atom_id res chain seq x y z
N MET A 1 26.34 -2.65 33.36
CA MET A 1 26.85 -3.59 32.33
C MET A 1 25.72 -4.39 31.62
N GLY A 2 24.43 -4.13 31.88
CA GLY A 2 23.30 -4.90 31.32
C GLY A 2 22.61 -4.30 30.09
N ASP A 3 22.82 -3.02 29.77
CA ASP A 3 22.03 -2.31 28.73
C ASP A 3 22.58 -2.45 27.31
N VAL A 4 23.87 -2.75 27.15
CA VAL A 4 24.54 -2.73 25.83
C VAL A 4 24.21 -3.98 24.99
N MET A 5 23.93 -5.12 25.62
CA MET A 5 23.59 -6.37 24.92
C MET A 5 22.16 -6.35 24.34
N ASP A 6 21.21 -5.64 24.96
CA ASP A 6 19.81 -5.56 24.50
C ASP A 6 19.64 -4.67 23.26
N GLU A 7 20.42 -3.57 23.15
CA GLU A 7 20.40 -2.70 21.97
C GLU A 7 20.93 -3.40 20.70
N GLY A 8 21.99 -4.21 20.83
CA GLY A 8 22.57 -4.96 19.73
C GLY A 8 21.62 -5.99 19.14
N VAL A 9 20.87 -6.70 20.00
CA VAL A 9 19.84 -7.67 19.60
C VAL A 9 18.66 -6.97 18.92
N LYS A 10 18.16 -5.85 19.48
CA LYS A 10 17.09 -5.05 18.87
C LYS A 10 17.47 -4.46 17.51
N ARG A 11 18.73 -4.05 17.34
CA ARG A 11 19.23 -3.52 16.06
C ARG A 11 19.32 -4.60 14.98
N LYS A 12 19.80 -5.80 15.34
CA LYS A 12 19.86 -6.95 14.44
C LYS A 12 18.45 -7.42 14.04
N GLN A 13 17.54 -7.55 15.01
CA GLN A 13 16.14 -7.89 14.76
C GLN A 13 15.44 -6.88 13.83
N ARG A 14 15.72 -5.58 13.99
CA ARG A 14 15.20 -4.53 13.10
C ARG A 14 15.80 -4.61 11.69
N HIS A 15 17.09 -4.86 11.58
CA HIS A 15 17.76 -5.05 10.30
C HIS A 15 17.19 -6.26 9.55
N ASP A 16 17.00 -7.38 10.25
CA ASP A 16 16.44 -8.61 9.69
C ASP A 16 14.96 -8.42 9.32
N ASN A 17 14.17 -7.75 10.16
CA ASN A 17 12.80 -7.38 9.81
C ASN A 17 12.75 -6.50 8.55
N MET A 18 13.65 -5.53 8.41
CA MET A 18 13.72 -4.66 7.23
C MET A 18 14.17 -5.42 5.97
N SER A 19 15.04 -6.41 6.08
CA SER A 19 15.50 -7.23 4.94
C SER A 19 14.42 -8.20 4.43
N HIS A 20 13.46 -8.57 5.28
CA HIS A 20 12.30 -9.39 4.92
C HIS A 20 11.13 -8.60 4.31
N ILE A 21 11.15 -7.25 4.35
CA ILE A 21 10.14 -6.42 3.70
C ILE A 21 10.39 -6.42 2.19
N ARG A 22 9.66 -7.29 1.49
CA ARG A 22 9.64 -7.32 0.01
C ARG A 22 8.82 -6.15 -0.50
N GLY A 23 9.35 -5.42 -1.48
CA GLY A 23 8.65 -4.29 -2.11
C GLY A 23 7.65 -4.67 -3.21
N LYS A 24 7.42 -5.97 -3.45
CA LYS A 24 6.48 -6.49 -4.46
C LYS A 24 6.13 -7.95 -4.18
N ASP A 25 5.00 -8.41 -4.71
CA ASP A 25 4.48 -9.77 -4.53
C ASP A 25 4.39 -10.14 -3.03
N THR A 26 4.00 -9.16 -2.20
CA THR A 26 3.70 -9.40 -0.79
C THR A 26 2.53 -10.38 -0.65
N SER A 27 2.43 -11.07 0.50
CA SER A 27 1.29 -11.95 0.79
C SER A 27 -0.06 -11.22 0.68
N ILE A 28 -0.05 -9.92 0.99
CA ILE A 28 -1.17 -8.98 0.84
C ILE A 28 -1.60 -8.90 -0.63
N GLU A 29 -0.69 -8.49 -1.53
CA GLU A 29 -0.97 -8.37 -2.98
C GLU A 29 -1.42 -9.71 -3.58
N ILE A 30 -0.80 -10.82 -3.16
CA ILE A 30 -1.15 -12.15 -3.65
C ILE A 30 -2.60 -12.50 -3.28
N LYS A 31 -3.02 -12.19 -2.05
CA LYS A 31 -4.36 -12.52 -1.56
C LYS A 31 -5.45 -11.82 -2.37
N LEU A 32 -5.33 -10.50 -2.54
CA LEU A 32 -6.30 -9.72 -3.31
C LEU A 32 -6.33 -10.14 -4.79
N ARG A 33 -5.16 -10.38 -5.38
CA ARG A 33 -5.03 -10.88 -6.75
C ARG A 33 -5.74 -12.21 -7.00
N LYS A 34 -5.55 -13.17 -6.09
CA LYS A 34 -6.22 -14.48 -6.19
C LYS A 34 -7.73 -14.33 -6.15
N ALA A 35 -8.25 -13.56 -5.20
CA ALA A 35 -9.69 -13.33 -5.08
C ALA A 35 -10.28 -12.67 -6.34
N LEU A 36 -9.60 -11.65 -6.90
CA LEU A 36 -10.02 -11.02 -8.15
C LEU A 36 -9.99 -11.99 -9.34
N TRP A 37 -8.99 -12.85 -9.42
CA TRP A 37 -8.89 -13.84 -10.48
C TRP A 37 -9.99 -14.89 -10.40
N GLU A 38 -10.31 -15.38 -9.20
CA GLU A 38 -11.41 -16.31 -8.95
C GLU A 38 -12.77 -15.72 -9.35
N LYS A 39 -12.92 -14.40 -9.20
CA LYS A 39 -14.09 -13.62 -9.68
C LYS A 39 -14.07 -13.32 -11.19
N GLY A 40 -13.03 -13.71 -11.91
CA GLY A 40 -12.92 -13.54 -13.36
C GLY A 40 -12.32 -12.21 -13.82
N TYR A 41 -11.87 -11.34 -12.92
CA TYR A 41 -11.21 -10.09 -13.29
C TYR A 41 -9.79 -10.33 -13.80
N ARG A 42 -9.47 -9.70 -14.93
CA ARG A 42 -8.12 -9.71 -15.52
C ARG A 42 -7.43 -8.39 -15.25
N TYR A 43 -6.17 -8.46 -14.82
CA TYR A 43 -5.41 -7.30 -14.40
C TYR A 43 -3.94 -7.40 -14.81
N ARG A 44 -3.27 -6.25 -14.83
CA ARG A 44 -1.80 -6.14 -14.85
C ARG A 44 -1.31 -6.02 -13.41
N LYS A 45 -0.24 -6.72 -13.07
CA LYS A 45 0.44 -6.60 -11.76
C LYS A 45 1.56 -5.56 -11.85
N ASN A 46 1.75 -4.75 -10.81
CA ASN A 46 2.86 -3.80 -10.69
C ASN A 46 3.07 -2.97 -11.96
N TYR A 47 2.02 -2.27 -12.41
CA TYR A 47 1.95 -1.75 -13.77
C TYR A 47 2.79 -0.49 -13.95
N LYS A 48 4.08 -0.68 -14.25
CA LYS A 48 5.11 0.38 -14.36
C LYS A 48 4.86 1.47 -15.39
N LYS A 49 3.89 1.29 -16.30
CA LYS A 49 3.51 2.31 -17.28
C LYS A 49 2.65 3.43 -16.68
N LEU A 50 2.16 3.23 -15.45
CA LEU A 50 1.35 4.22 -14.75
C LEU A 50 2.14 4.88 -13.61
N PRO A 51 1.80 6.15 -13.27
CA PRO A 51 2.30 6.80 -12.06
C PRO A 51 2.08 5.93 -10.83
N GLY A 52 3.05 5.92 -9.91
CA GLY A 52 3.00 5.08 -8.70
C GLY A 52 3.20 3.58 -8.92
N SER A 53 3.11 3.06 -10.16
CA SER A 53 3.19 1.62 -10.46
C SER A 53 2.21 0.77 -9.64
N PRO A 54 0.88 0.98 -9.80
CA PRO A 54 -0.14 0.32 -8.98
C PRO A 54 0.04 -1.20 -8.96
N ASP A 55 -0.19 -1.79 -7.79
CA ASP A 55 -0.04 -3.24 -7.55
C ASP A 55 -0.93 -4.03 -8.49
N ILE A 56 -2.15 -3.54 -8.73
CA ILE A 56 -3.15 -4.10 -9.63
C ILE A 56 -3.71 -2.98 -10.51
N ALA A 57 -3.67 -3.18 -11.83
CA ALA A 57 -4.32 -2.29 -12.79
C ALA A 57 -5.31 -3.08 -13.66
N ILE A 58 -6.59 -2.71 -13.61
CA ILE A 58 -7.65 -3.26 -14.46
C ILE A 58 -7.87 -2.30 -15.62
N THR A 59 -7.08 -2.48 -16.68
CA THR A 59 -7.02 -1.55 -17.82
C THR A 59 -8.35 -1.37 -18.54
N LYS A 60 -9.20 -2.40 -18.54
CA LYS A 60 -10.54 -2.34 -19.16
C LYS A 60 -11.39 -1.21 -18.57
N TYR A 61 -11.26 -0.96 -17.26
CA TYR A 61 -12.06 0.02 -16.52
C TYR A 61 -11.22 1.21 -16.06
N LYS A 62 -9.98 1.36 -16.54
CA LYS A 62 -9.00 2.34 -16.03
C LYS A 62 -8.96 2.41 -14.50
N LEU A 63 -8.95 1.25 -13.83
CA LEU A 63 -8.89 1.18 -12.37
C LEU A 63 -7.48 0.84 -11.90
N ALA A 64 -6.90 1.71 -11.06
CA ALA A 64 -5.60 1.54 -10.41
C ALA A 64 -5.80 1.25 -8.91
N ILE A 65 -5.25 0.14 -8.44
CA ILE A 65 -5.42 -0.33 -7.05
C ILE A 65 -4.04 -0.46 -6.39
N PHE A 66 -3.90 0.19 -5.24
CA PHE A 66 -2.72 0.19 -4.39
C PHE A 66 -2.96 -0.59 -3.09
N CYS A 67 -1.99 -1.42 -2.71
CA CYS A 67 -2.00 -2.26 -1.52
C CYS A 67 -1.02 -1.67 -0.49
N ASP A 68 -1.47 -0.68 0.27
CA ASP A 68 -0.61 0.13 1.11
C ASP A 68 -0.27 -0.57 2.43
N SER A 69 1.00 -0.50 2.81
CA SER A 69 1.39 -0.82 4.19
C SER A 69 0.97 0.32 5.13
N GLU A 70 0.42 -0.01 6.30
CA GLU A 70 0.00 0.99 7.27
C GLU A 70 1.16 1.89 7.73
N PHE A 71 2.36 1.33 7.85
CA PHE A 71 3.51 2.06 8.35
C PHE A 71 4.12 3.00 7.31
N PHE A 72 4.45 2.50 6.12
CA PHE A 72 5.20 3.30 5.14
C PHE A 72 4.38 4.39 4.46
N HIS A 73 3.05 4.27 4.46
CA HIS A 73 2.12 5.28 3.93
C HIS A 73 1.39 6.04 5.06
N GLY A 74 1.74 5.79 6.31
CA GLY A 74 1.33 6.62 7.44
C GLY A 74 -0.16 6.55 7.78
N LYS A 75 -0.75 5.36 7.81
CA LYS A 75 -2.08 5.15 8.38
C LYS A 75 -2.13 5.69 9.81
N ASP A 76 -3.19 6.43 10.12
CA ASP A 76 -3.39 7.11 11.41
C ASP A 76 -2.19 7.99 11.78
N TRP A 77 -1.78 8.86 10.85
CA TRP A 77 -0.53 9.63 10.95
C TRP A 77 -0.41 10.44 12.24
N ASP A 78 -1.52 10.99 12.74
CA ASP A 78 -1.55 11.77 13.99
C ASP A 78 -1.23 10.92 15.24
N ILE A 79 -1.44 9.60 15.16
CA ILE A 79 -1.04 8.63 16.19
C ILE A 79 0.38 8.12 15.92
N LEU A 80 0.71 7.86 14.66
CA LEU A 80 2.00 7.28 14.27
C LEU A 80 3.17 8.27 14.47
N LYS A 81 3.00 9.54 14.11
CA LYS A 81 4.06 10.56 14.16
C LYS A 81 4.56 10.82 15.59
N PRO A 82 3.71 10.98 16.63
CA PRO A 82 4.17 11.07 18.01
C PRO A 82 4.92 9.82 18.48
N ARG A 83 4.47 8.63 18.06
CA ARG A 83 5.16 7.36 18.39
C ARG A 83 6.55 7.29 17.76
N LEU A 84 6.68 7.70 16.49
CA LEU A 84 7.96 7.76 15.79
C LEU A 84 8.91 8.80 16.39
N SER A 85 8.38 9.93 16.85
CA SER A 85 9.16 11.01 17.48
C SER A 85 9.89 10.55 18.75
N ARG A 86 9.34 9.54 19.44
CA ARG A 86 9.96 8.90 20.62
C ARG A 86 10.79 7.65 20.27
N GLY A 87 10.87 7.30 18.99
CA GLY A 87 11.55 6.12 18.49
C GLY A 87 12.98 6.38 18.05
N SER A 88 13.62 5.36 17.47
CA SER A 88 14.97 5.50 16.92
C SER A 88 14.95 6.19 15.55
N ASN A 89 15.83 7.18 15.36
CA ASN A 89 15.96 7.96 14.12
C ASN A 89 14.64 8.65 13.67
N PRO A 90 14.02 9.46 14.57
CA PRO A 90 12.70 10.04 14.34
C PRO A 90 12.67 10.92 13.09
N ASP A 91 13.67 11.79 12.91
CA ASP A 91 13.75 12.72 11.78
C ASP A 91 13.75 12.00 10.43
N PHE A 92 14.51 10.90 10.33
CA PHE A 92 14.53 10.09 9.12
C PHE A 92 13.16 9.49 8.82
N TRP A 93 12.53 8.85 9.81
CA TRP A 93 11.26 8.16 9.61
C TRP A 93 10.11 9.12 9.33
N ILE A 94 10.06 10.24 10.04
CA ILE A 94 9.04 11.28 9.83
C ILE A 94 9.17 11.86 8.43
N LYS A 95 10.37 12.32 8.04
CA LYS A 95 10.60 12.85 6.68
C LYS A 95 10.31 11.82 5.59
N LYS A 96 10.70 10.55 5.80
CA LYS A 96 10.46 9.48 4.84
C LYS A 96 8.98 9.21 4.62
N ILE A 97 8.19 9.10 5.69
CA ILE A 97 6.75 8.85 5.58
C ILE A 97 6.02 10.06 5.01
N GLU A 98 6.38 11.28 5.42
CA GLU A 98 5.82 12.51 4.83
C GLU A 98 6.09 12.59 3.33
N ARG A 99 7.32 12.26 2.90
CA ARG A 99 7.68 12.23 1.48
C ARG A 99 6.93 11.14 0.70
N ASN A 100 6.70 9.98 1.32
CA ASN A 100 5.90 8.92 0.71
C ASN A 100 4.44 9.39 0.51
N LYS A 101 3.80 9.92 1.55
CA LYS A 101 2.44 10.47 1.46
C LYS A 101 2.31 11.56 0.39
N GLN A 102 3.30 12.45 0.31
CA GLN A 102 3.34 13.46 -0.75
C GLN A 102 3.43 12.83 -2.15
N ARG A 103 4.30 11.83 -2.31
CA ARG A 103 4.45 11.12 -3.58
C ARG A 103 3.18 10.37 -3.98
N ASP A 104 2.47 9.78 -3.02
CA ASP A 104 1.20 9.09 -3.25
C ASP A 104 0.17 10.09 -3.79
N ASP A 105 -0.03 11.24 -3.13
CA ASP A 105 -0.91 12.31 -3.60
C ASP A 105 -0.53 12.84 -5.00
N GLU A 106 0.77 13.00 -5.28
CA GLU A 106 1.25 13.36 -6.62
C GLU A 106 0.93 12.30 -7.69
N ASN A 107 0.98 11.02 -7.33
CA ASN A 107 0.67 9.92 -8.25
C ASN A 107 -0.83 9.81 -8.49
N ASP A 108 -1.64 9.96 -7.45
CA ASP A 108 -3.10 9.91 -7.51
C ASP A 108 -3.62 11.01 -8.44
N LYS A 109 -3.12 12.24 -8.28
CA LYS A 109 -3.45 13.36 -9.17
C LYS A 109 -3.11 13.06 -10.63
N LYS A 110 -1.95 12.46 -10.89
CA LYS A 110 -1.54 12.08 -12.26
C LYS A 110 -2.44 10.98 -12.82
N LEU A 111 -2.80 9.99 -12.02
CA LEU A 111 -3.70 8.91 -12.42
C LEU A 111 -5.09 9.45 -12.75
N LEU A 112 -5.66 10.27 -11.87
CA LEU A 112 -6.94 10.95 -12.10
C LEU A 112 -6.92 11.79 -13.38
N PHE A 113 -5.84 12.55 -13.62
CA PHE A 113 -5.67 13.31 -14.86
C PHE A 113 -5.61 12.41 -16.12
N LEU A 114 -5.05 11.21 -16.01
CA LEU A 114 -5.04 10.21 -17.08
C LEU A 114 -6.40 9.48 -17.23
N GLY A 115 -7.41 9.86 -16.44
CA GLY A 115 -8.74 9.27 -16.43
C GLY A 115 -8.79 7.91 -15.74
N TRP A 116 -7.87 7.67 -14.78
CA TRP A 116 -7.89 6.46 -13.96
C TRP A 116 -8.59 6.72 -12.63
N THR A 117 -9.47 5.79 -12.25
CA THR A 117 -9.99 5.72 -10.88
C THR A 117 -8.94 5.06 -10.00
N VAL A 118 -8.71 5.62 -8.81
CA VAL A 118 -7.67 5.15 -7.87
C VAL A 118 -8.33 4.60 -6.60
N ILE A 119 -7.91 3.41 -6.16
CA ILE A 119 -8.36 2.81 -4.89
C ILE A 119 -7.13 2.40 -4.08
N HIS A 120 -7.12 2.77 -2.79
CA HIS A 120 -6.13 2.35 -1.82
C HIS A 120 -6.74 1.38 -0.82
N PHE A 121 -6.08 0.25 -0.60
CA PHE A 121 -6.44 -0.69 0.46
C PHE A 121 -5.25 -0.90 1.40
N TRP A 122 -5.50 -0.77 2.70
CA TRP A 122 -4.51 -1.11 3.70
C TRP A 122 -4.27 -2.62 3.77
N GLY A 123 -3.01 -3.02 3.95
CA GLY A 123 -2.61 -4.42 3.94
C GLY A 123 -3.36 -5.30 4.95
N LYS A 124 -3.60 -4.84 6.18
CA LYS A 124 -4.40 -5.56 7.16
C LYS A 124 -5.86 -5.70 6.75
N ASP A 125 -6.41 -4.72 6.04
CA ASP A 125 -7.79 -4.78 5.56
C ASP A 125 -7.91 -5.82 4.44
N ILE A 126 -6.95 -5.84 3.50
CA ILE A 126 -6.86 -6.90 2.49
C ILE A 126 -6.74 -8.28 3.14
N LEU A 127 -5.91 -8.43 4.17
CA LEU A 127 -5.69 -9.73 4.82
C LEU A 127 -6.90 -10.20 5.63
N LYS A 128 -7.61 -9.30 6.31
CA LYS A 128 -8.73 -9.69 7.19
C LYS A 128 -10.07 -9.72 6.48
N ARG A 129 -10.27 -8.84 5.48
CA ARG A 129 -11.56 -8.51 4.87
C ARG A 129 -11.42 -8.45 3.35
N THR A 130 -10.82 -9.51 2.78
CA THR A 130 -10.55 -9.59 1.34
C THR A 130 -11.83 -9.46 0.53
N ASP A 131 -12.91 -10.09 0.96
CA ASP A 131 -14.20 -10.06 0.25
C ASP A 131 -14.82 -8.65 0.24
N GLU A 132 -14.65 -7.87 1.31
CA GLU A 132 -15.06 -6.46 1.33
C GLU A 132 -14.24 -5.63 0.33
N CYS A 133 -12.92 -5.86 0.26
CA CYS A 133 -12.06 -5.17 -0.71
C CYS A 133 -12.48 -5.51 -2.15
N VAL A 134 -12.79 -6.78 -2.42
CA VAL A 134 -13.30 -7.21 -3.73
C VAL A 134 -14.63 -6.52 -4.03
N ARG A 135 -15.59 -6.52 -3.09
CA ARG A 135 -16.87 -5.84 -3.29
C ARG A 135 -16.72 -4.37 -3.66
N VAL A 136 -15.86 -3.61 -2.97
CA VAL A 136 -15.59 -2.21 -3.30
C VAL A 136 -15.08 -2.07 -4.74
N ILE A 137 -14.21 -3.00 -5.19
CA ILE A 137 -13.74 -3.03 -6.58
C ILE A 137 -14.89 -3.31 -7.56
N GLU A 138 -15.77 -4.26 -7.24
CA GLU A 138 -16.92 -4.61 -8.08
C GLU A 138 -17.93 -3.46 -8.19
N GLU A 139 -18.25 -2.82 -7.07
CA GLU A 139 -19.11 -1.63 -6.99
C GLU A 139 -18.51 -0.48 -7.82
N THR A 140 -17.21 -0.22 -7.67
CA THR A 140 -16.52 0.82 -8.47
C THR A 140 -16.57 0.51 -9.98
N ILE A 141 -16.35 -0.75 -10.36
CA ILE A 141 -16.45 -1.17 -11.77
C ILE A 141 -17.87 -1.00 -12.30
N PHE A 142 -18.88 -1.27 -11.47
CA PHE A 142 -20.28 -1.07 -11.83
C PHE A 142 -20.60 0.41 -12.07
N ASP A 143 -20.16 1.29 -11.18
CA ASP A 143 -20.35 2.74 -11.32
C ASP A 143 -19.67 3.30 -12.57
N ILE A 144 -18.45 2.83 -12.87
CA ILE A 144 -17.73 3.20 -14.10
C ILE A 144 -18.55 2.82 -15.35
N LYS A 145 -19.12 1.61 -15.38
CA LYS A 145 -19.93 1.15 -16.51
C LYS A 145 -21.25 1.89 -16.69
N ILE A 146 -21.83 2.40 -15.61
CA ILE A 146 -23.07 3.20 -15.67
C ILE A 146 -22.81 4.62 -16.14
N SER A 147 -21.60 5.13 -15.89
CA SER A 147 -21.20 6.49 -16.23
C SER A 147 -20.68 6.63 -17.68
N GLU A 148 -20.53 5.51 -18.40
CA GLU A 148 -20.21 5.42 -19.84
C GLU A 148 -21.47 5.33 -20.70
#